data_AF-A0A1F8NTE7-F1
#
_entry.id   AF-A0A1F8NTE7-F1
#
_cell.length_a   1.000
_cell.length_b   1.000
_cell.length_c   1.000
_cell.angle_alpha   90.00
_cell.angle_beta   90.00
_cell.angle_gamma   90.00
#
_symmetry.space_group_name_H-M   'P 1'
#
loop_
_entity.id
_entity.type
_entity.pdbx_description
1 polymer ?
#
loop_
_entity_poly.entity_id
_entity_poly.type
_entity_poly.pdbx_seq_one_letter_code
_entity_poly.pdbx_strand_id
1 'polypeptide(L)'
;MTTDQTKKPRPYWHLDAKWITGILLLLLLNLTFFIYFLMQLTAPAQGITLLSTILASSFSFESGGLDAAGDIEIMRQKIAESPSGEWQPIPGLQIVVREQDIAGKTPREARLWFFSLLAEPIYYQGQQGLASLMTDPEMKTSLQGGVGPLGFISAQTHGNLTIFFAVSALASLLFLGLLIYFSYRFGRLGSPGCIIFMAAIPGLLLLLFSRGWLAQVASNPTPLSEPSALARYGQLAADVVPVILQTATRLYLSLLGLGVLLMLLAFIGSIFVREKKALPGSA
;
A
#
# COMPACT_ATOMS: atom_id res chain seq x y z
N MET A 1 6.31 -56.54 -32.22
CA MET A 1 5.01 -55.82 -32.23
C MET A 1 4.93 -54.95 -30.99
N THR A 2 5.29 -53.69 -31.09
CA THR A 2 5.07 -52.69 -30.03
C THR A 2 3.58 -52.38 -29.99
N THR A 3 2.91 -52.84 -28.94
CA THR A 3 1.52 -52.46 -28.66
C THR A 3 1.51 -50.97 -28.34
N ASP A 4 1.10 -50.17 -29.33
CA ASP A 4 0.83 -48.75 -29.16
C ASP A 4 -0.25 -48.61 -28.08
N GLN A 5 0.15 -48.29 -26.85
CA GLN A 5 -0.78 -47.98 -25.79
C GLN A 5 -1.51 -46.70 -26.16
N THR A 6 -2.72 -46.84 -26.69
CA THR A 6 -3.64 -45.74 -26.94
C THR A 6 -3.89 -45.03 -25.61
N LYS A 7 -3.31 -43.84 -25.45
CA LYS A 7 -3.52 -43.02 -24.26
C LYS A 7 -5.01 -42.72 -24.18
N LYS A 8 -5.68 -43.24 -23.15
CA LYS A 8 -7.09 -42.92 -22.88
C LYS A 8 -7.25 -41.38 -22.88
N PRO A 9 -8.14 -40.83 -23.72
CA PRO A 9 -8.41 -39.40 -23.72
C PRO A 9 -8.91 -38.99 -22.34
N ARG A 10 -8.44 -37.85 -21.84
CA ARG A 10 -8.88 -37.33 -20.54
C ARG A 10 -10.36 -36.97 -20.62
N PRO A 11 -11.12 -37.21 -19.55
CA PRO A 11 -12.51 -36.81 -19.54
C PRO A 11 -12.63 -35.29 -19.57
N TYR A 12 -13.60 -34.80 -20.34
CA TYR A 12 -13.76 -33.37 -20.64
C TYR A 12 -13.96 -32.51 -19.37
N TRP A 13 -14.64 -33.03 -18.36
CA TRP A 13 -14.89 -32.35 -17.08
C TRP A 13 -13.62 -31.86 -16.37
N HIS A 14 -12.48 -32.52 -16.60
CA HIS A 14 -11.21 -32.13 -15.98
C HIS A 14 -10.65 -30.83 -16.60
N LEU A 15 -10.96 -30.55 -17.87
CA LEU A 15 -10.63 -29.28 -18.50
C LEU A 15 -11.50 -28.15 -17.93
N ASP A 16 -12.81 -28.39 -17.81
CA ASP A 16 -13.76 -27.43 -17.25
C ASP A 16 -13.41 -27.09 -15.79
N ALA A 17 -13.13 -28.11 -14.97
CA ALA A 17 -12.71 -27.93 -13.58
C ALA A 17 -11.45 -27.05 -13.48
N LYS A 18 -10.48 -27.23 -14.38
CA LYS A 18 -9.29 -26.40 -14.45
C LYS A 18 -9.63 -24.93 -14.73
N TRP A 19 -10.48 -24.66 -15.71
CA TRP A 19 -10.88 -23.30 -16.08
C TRP A 19 -11.65 -22.61 -14.97
N ILE A 20 -12.63 -23.28 -14.38
CA ILE A 20 -13.42 -22.77 -13.24
C ILE A 20 -12.48 -22.44 -12.08
N THR A 21 -11.57 -23.36 -11.73
CA THR A 21 -10.58 -23.13 -10.66
C THR A 21 -9.68 -21.94 -10.98
N GLY A 22 -9.22 -21.80 -12.23
CA GLY A 22 -8.37 -20.69 -12.66
C GLY A 22 -9.07 -19.33 -12.59
N ILE A 23 -10.33 -19.24 -13.00
CA ILE A 23 -11.12 -18.00 -12.94
C ILE A 23 -11.40 -17.60 -11.49
N LEU A 24 -11.81 -18.56 -10.65
CA LEU A 24 -12.04 -18.30 -9.23
C LEU A 24 -10.74 -17.88 -8.52
N LEU A 25 -9.63 -18.54 -8.83
CA LEU A 25 -8.32 -18.17 -8.30
C LEU A 25 -7.91 -16.76 -8.75
N LEU A 26 -8.16 -16.38 -9.99
CA LEU A 26 -7.86 -15.04 -10.51
C LEU A 26 -8.58 -13.95 -9.71
N LEU A 27 -9.89 -14.12 -9.48
CA LEU A 27 -10.68 -13.18 -8.70
C LEU A 27 -10.21 -13.13 -7.24
N LEU A 28 -9.97 -14.29 -6.65
CA LEU A 28 -9.54 -14.40 -5.26
C LEU A 28 -8.14 -13.80 -5.04
N LEU A 29 -7.21 -13.97 -5.98
CA LEU A 29 -5.89 -13.34 -5.91
C LEU A 29 -5.96 -11.83 -6.05
N ASN A 30 -6.82 -11.27 -6.91
CA ASN A 30 -7.03 -9.82 -6.98
C ASN A 30 -7.46 -9.26 -5.63
N LEU A 31 -8.46 -9.90 -4.99
CA LEU A 31 -8.90 -9.52 -3.65
C LEU A 31 -7.79 -9.68 -2.60
N THR A 32 -7.08 -10.80 -2.62
CA THR A 32 -5.97 -11.08 -1.69
C THR A 32 -4.85 -10.05 -1.82
N PHE A 33 -4.44 -9.70 -3.04
CA PHE A 33 -3.41 -8.70 -3.30
C PHE A 33 -3.85 -7.31 -2.87
N PHE A 34 -5.13 -6.96 -3.10
CA PHE A 34 -5.69 -5.70 -2.64
C PHE A 34 -5.71 -5.60 -1.10
N ILE A 35 -6.16 -6.66 -0.41
CA ILE A 35 -6.14 -6.70 1.07
C ILE A 35 -4.70 -6.62 1.58
N TYR A 36 -3.77 -7.36 0.96
CA TYR A 36 -2.35 -7.31 1.34
C TYR A 36 -1.76 -5.90 1.17
N PHE A 37 -2.12 -5.21 0.08
CA PHE A 37 -1.74 -3.82 -0.13
C PHE A 37 -2.25 -2.91 0.99
N LEU A 38 -3.55 -3.01 1.34
CA LEU A 38 -4.12 -2.24 2.44
C LEU A 38 -3.45 -2.58 3.79
N MET A 39 -3.14 -3.86 4.02
CA MET A 39 -2.42 -4.32 5.21
C MET A 39 -1.04 -3.67 5.31
N GLN A 40 -0.30 -3.55 4.19
CA GLN A 40 1.00 -2.88 4.15
C GLN A 40 0.89 -1.36 4.39
N LEU A 41 -0.14 -0.71 3.83
CA LEU A 41 -0.38 0.72 4.07
C LEU A 41 -0.75 1.03 5.52
N THR A 42 -1.45 0.11 6.17
CA THR A 42 -1.91 0.26 7.56
C THR A 42 -0.93 -0.29 8.58
N ALA A 43 0.20 -0.88 8.17
CA ALA A 43 1.24 -1.35 9.08
C ALA A 43 1.81 -0.19 9.91
N PRO A 44 2.25 -0.37 11.16
CA PRO A 44 2.51 0.74 12.09
C PRO A 44 3.39 1.87 11.55
N ALA A 45 4.56 1.53 10.99
CA ALA A 45 5.47 2.53 10.44
C ALA A 45 4.85 3.29 9.25
N GLN A 46 4.21 2.57 8.32
CA GLN A 46 3.59 3.14 7.13
C GLN A 46 2.32 3.93 7.45
N GLY A 47 1.48 3.41 8.35
CA GLY A 47 0.22 4.01 8.77
C GLY A 47 0.44 5.31 9.54
N ILE A 48 1.40 5.32 10.48
CA ILE A 48 1.80 6.55 11.19
C ILE A 48 2.39 7.56 10.19
N THR A 49 3.27 7.12 9.28
CA THR A 49 3.82 8.01 8.23
C THR A 49 2.71 8.61 7.37
N LEU A 50 1.76 7.78 6.93
CA LEU A 50 0.63 8.20 6.09
C LEU A 50 -0.28 9.20 6.83
N LEU A 51 -0.65 8.90 8.07
CA LEU A 51 -1.41 9.81 8.92
C LEU A 51 -0.67 11.13 9.16
N SER A 52 0.63 11.06 9.44
CA SER A 52 1.48 12.24 9.64
C SER A 52 1.48 13.12 8.40
N THR A 53 1.61 12.53 7.22
CA THR A 53 1.56 13.26 5.94
C THR A 53 0.18 13.86 5.68
N ILE A 54 -0.90 13.12 5.93
CA ILE A 54 -2.27 13.63 5.76
C ILE A 54 -2.52 14.83 6.69
N LEU A 55 -2.16 14.70 7.97
CA LEU A 55 -2.31 15.77 8.95
C LEU A 55 -1.45 16.97 8.56
N ALA A 56 -0.15 16.75 8.33
CA ALA A 56 0.78 17.82 8.00
C ALA A 56 0.36 18.57 6.74
N SER A 57 -0.04 17.86 5.67
CA SER A 57 -0.46 18.48 4.42
C SER A 57 -1.75 19.29 4.61
N SER A 58 -2.72 18.76 5.36
CA SER A 58 -3.98 19.45 5.64
C SER A 58 -3.79 20.76 6.41
N PHE A 59 -2.88 20.78 7.39
CA PHE A 59 -2.59 21.97 8.20
C PHE A 59 -1.58 22.93 7.56
N SER A 60 -0.72 22.45 6.65
CA SER A 60 0.32 23.28 6.02
C SER A 60 -0.12 23.91 4.70
N PHE A 61 -1.34 23.64 4.23
CA PHE A 61 -1.83 24.19 2.96
C PHE A 61 -1.75 25.74 2.95
N GLU A 62 -2.21 26.38 4.03
CA GLU A 62 -2.26 27.84 4.14
C GLU A 62 -0.87 28.48 4.33
N SER A 63 0.12 27.70 4.80
CA SER A 63 1.49 28.16 4.99
C SER A 63 2.42 27.90 3.81
N GLY A 64 1.86 27.52 2.65
CA GLY A 64 2.63 27.27 1.43
C GLY A 64 3.11 25.82 1.26
N GLY A 65 2.56 24.89 2.04
CA GLY A 65 2.80 23.45 1.94
C GLY A 65 3.90 22.90 2.84
N LEU A 66 4.18 21.61 2.69
CA LEU A 66 5.10 20.87 3.56
C LEU A 66 6.55 21.35 3.50
N ASP A 67 6.97 22.01 2.42
CA ASP A 67 8.35 22.46 2.22
C ASP A 67 8.59 23.93 2.59
N ALA A 68 7.54 24.70 2.89
CA ALA A 68 7.68 26.12 3.19
C ALA A 68 8.48 26.36 4.48
N ALA A 69 9.46 27.26 4.49
CA ALA A 69 10.31 27.46 5.66
C ALA A 69 9.63 28.26 6.80
N GLY A 70 8.59 29.04 6.50
CA GLY A 70 8.00 30.03 7.40
C GLY A 70 7.64 29.51 8.79
N ASP A 71 6.78 28.49 8.88
CA ASP A 71 6.33 27.96 10.18
C ASP A 71 7.46 27.39 11.03
N ILE A 72 8.46 26.78 10.37
CA ILE A 72 9.59 26.16 11.06
C ILE A 72 10.56 27.23 11.56
N GLU A 73 10.71 28.33 10.84
CA GLU A 73 11.51 29.46 11.32
C GLU A 73 10.83 30.16 12.50
N ILE A 74 9.51 30.33 12.46
CA ILE A 74 8.73 30.83 13.60
C ILE A 74 8.90 29.88 14.80
N MET A 75 8.84 28.57 14.58
CA MET A 75 9.07 27.57 15.61
C MET A 75 10.46 27.69 16.25
N ARG A 76 11.53 27.81 15.44
CA ARG A 76 12.90 28.04 15.94
C ARG A 76 13.01 29.32 16.74
N GLN A 77 12.44 30.41 16.23
CA GLN A 77 12.45 31.69 16.92
C GLN A 77 11.73 31.60 18.27
N LYS A 78 10.55 30.97 18.33
CA LYS A 78 9.79 30.81 19.57
C LYS A 78 10.49 29.94 20.60
N ILE A 79 11.22 28.92 20.16
CA ILE A 79 12.06 28.10 21.02
C ILE A 79 13.23 28.92 21.58
N ALA A 80 13.90 29.72 20.74
CA ALA A 80 15.01 30.57 21.16
C ALA A 80 14.59 31.71 22.11
N GLU A 81 13.37 32.23 21.95
CA GLU A 81 12.77 33.22 22.84
C GLU A 81 12.33 32.62 24.20
N SER A 82 12.17 31.30 24.28
CA SER A 82 11.71 30.62 25.49
C SER A 82 12.85 30.43 26.50
N PRO A 83 12.71 30.90 27.76
CA PRO A 83 13.74 30.73 28.78
C PRO A 83 14.13 29.27 29.08
N SER A 84 13.21 28.33 28.84
CA SER A 84 13.44 26.90 29.02
C SER A 84 13.91 26.18 27.75
N GLY A 85 13.97 26.86 26.60
CA GLY A 85 14.23 26.23 25.30
C GLY A 85 13.09 25.29 24.84
N GLU A 86 11.89 25.48 25.40
CA GLU A 86 10.70 24.68 25.12
C GLU A 86 9.59 25.57 24.57
N TRP A 87 8.91 25.11 23.52
CA TRP A 87 7.74 25.78 22.97
C TRP A 87 6.59 24.81 22.76
N GLN A 88 5.37 25.26 23.05
CA GLN A 88 4.13 24.52 22.84
C GLN A 88 3.41 25.12 21.62
N PRO A 89 3.44 24.47 20.44
CA PRO A 89 2.94 25.08 19.20
C PRO A 89 1.42 25.28 19.18
N ILE A 90 0.70 24.38 19.84
CA ILE A 90 -0.76 24.42 19.93
C ILE A 90 -1.10 24.51 21.42
N PRO A 91 -1.56 25.68 21.90
CA PRO A 91 -2.03 25.82 23.27
C PRO A 91 -3.08 24.74 23.57
N GLY A 92 -2.97 24.10 24.73
CA GLY A 92 -3.90 23.05 25.14
C GLY A 92 -3.60 21.64 24.61
N LEU A 93 -2.52 21.45 23.84
CA LEU A 93 -1.94 20.13 23.55
C LEU A 93 -0.64 19.90 24.33
N GLN A 94 -0.48 18.74 24.96
CA GLN A 94 0.71 18.32 25.70
C GLN A 94 1.87 17.91 24.77
N ILE A 95 2.13 18.72 23.75
CA ILE A 95 3.24 18.53 22.82
C ILE A 95 4.16 19.73 22.96
N VAL A 96 5.37 19.46 23.43
CA VAL A 96 6.45 20.43 23.58
C VAL A 96 7.51 20.13 22.54
N VAL A 97 8.00 21.18 21.88
CA VAL A 97 9.06 21.10 20.88
C VAL A 97 10.29 21.82 21.43
N ARG A 98 11.45 21.17 21.30
CA ARG A 98 12.77 21.69 21.67
C ARG A 98 13.65 21.88 20.45
N GLU A 99 14.71 22.66 20.58
CA GLU A 99 15.65 22.93 19.50
C GLU A 99 16.25 21.62 18.92
N GLN A 100 16.66 20.71 19.80
CA GLN A 100 17.21 19.40 19.44
C GLN A 100 16.25 18.53 18.62
N ASP A 101 14.93 18.75 18.73
CA ASP A 101 13.93 17.97 18.01
C ASP A 101 13.84 18.37 16.54
N ILE A 102 14.22 19.61 16.21
CA ILE A 102 14.16 20.18 14.85
C ILE A 102 15.54 20.52 14.28
N ALA A 103 16.60 20.40 15.07
CA ALA A 103 17.97 20.63 14.66
C ALA A 103 18.36 19.70 13.51
N GLY A 104 18.90 20.27 12.44
CA GLY A 104 19.31 19.53 11.23
C GLY A 104 18.18 18.98 10.37
N LYS A 105 16.90 19.14 10.77
CA LYS A 105 15.76 18.74 9.94
C LYS A 105 15.44 19.80 8.90
N THR A 106 15.12 19.36 7.69
CA THR A 106 14.47 20.20 6.67
C THR A 106 13.07 20.62 7.14
N PRO A 107 12.47 21.67 6.54
CA PRO A 107 11.12 22.09 6.93
C PRO A 107 10.08 20.97 6.85
N ARG A 108 10.14 20.15 5.79
CA ARG A 108 9.28 18.98 5.61
C ARG A 108 9.47 17.94 6.71
N GLU A 109 10.71 17.59 7.02
CA GLU A 109 11.01 16.60 8.07
C GLU A 109 10.58 17.07 9.45
N ALA A 110 10.79 18.36 9.77
CA ALA A 110 10.35 18.94 11.04
C ALA A 110 8.83 18.92 11.18
N ARG A 111 8.09 19.28 10.12
CA ARG A 111 6.62 19.18 10.11
C ARG A 111 6.12 17.74 10.25
N LEU A 112 6.63 16.82 9.43
CA LEU A 112 6.22 15.42 9.49
C LEU A 112 6.54 14.80 10.85
N TRP A 113 7.67 15.16 11.45
CA TRP A 113 8.01 14.76 12.82
C TRP A 113 6.99 15.31 13.82
N PHE A 114 6.69 16.61 13.80
CA PHE A 114 5.72 17.20 14.73
C PHE A 114 4.34 16.54 14.61
N PHE A 115 3.84 16.34 13.39
CA PHE A 115 2.55 15.69 13.16
C PHE A 115 2.58 14.19 13.45
N SER A 116 3.75 13.54 13.49
CA SER A 116 3.86 12.15 13.93
C SER A 116 3.53 11.97 15.42
N LEU A 117 3.80 12.98 16.25
CA LEU A 117 3.43 12.98 17.66
C LEU A 117 1.90 12.97 17.88
N LEU A 118 1.15 13.48 16.89
CA LEU A 118 -0.32 13.40 16.87
C LEU A 118 -0.80 12.10 16.21
N ALA A 119 -0.17 11.73 15.10
CA ALA A 119 -0.54 10.56 14.31
C ALA A 119 -0.40 9.25 15.07
N GLU A 120 0.64 9.10 15.89
CA GLU A 120 0.91 7.86 16.62
C GLU A 120 -0.19 7.53 17.66
N PRO A 121 -0.60 8.43 18.55
CA PRO A 121 -1.74 8.18 19.45
C PRO A 121 -3.06 7.96 18.69
N ILE A 122 -3.29 8.68 17.58
CA ILE A 122 -4.45 8.44 16.70
C ILE A 122 -4.41 7.03 16.12
N TYR A 123 -3.25 6.56 15.67
CA TYR A 123 -3.10 5.24 15.06
C TYR A 123 -3.42 4.11 16.05
N TYR A 124 -2.89 4.18 17.27
CA TYR A 124 -3.03 3.11 18.26
C TYR A 124 -4.32 3.17 19.05
N GLN A 125 -4.78 4.37 19.42
CA GLN A 125 -5.87 4.57 20.37
C GLN A 125 -7.04 5.35 19.76
N GLY A 126 -6.98 5.68 18.47
CA GLY A 126 -8.02 6.43 17.79
C GLY A 126 -8.23 7.81 18.43
N GLN A 127 -9.50 8.16 18.59
CA GLN A 127 -9.91 9.43 19.21
C GLN A 127 -9.42 9.58 20.65
N GLN A 128 -9.35 8.50 21.43
CA GLN A 128 -8.91 8.55 22.82
C GLN A 128 -7.43 8.94 22.94
N GLY A 129 -6.60 8.46 22.00
CA GLY A 129 -5.19 8.83 21.95
C GLY A 129 -5.00 10.32 21.75
N LEU A 130 -5.73 10.92 20.81
CA LEU A 130 -5.67 12.36 20.59
C LEU A 130 -6.22 13.17 21.77
N ALA A 131 -7.33 12.71 22.37
CA ALA A 131 -7.91 13.35 23.56
C ALA A 131 -6.97 13.28 24.78
N SER A 132 -6.13 12.24 24.88
CA SER A 132 -5.14 12.12 25.96
C SER A 132 -4.05 13.20 25.89
N LEU A 133 -3.75 13.70 24.68
CA LEU A 133 -2.81 14.79 24.47
C LEU A 133 -3.42 16.16 24.79
N MET A 134 -4.73 16.27 24.93
CA MET A 134 -5.39 17.56 25.18
C MET A 134 -5.49 17.85 26.67
N THR A 135 -5.20 19.10 27.07
CA THR A 135 -5.49 19.62 28.41
C THR A 135 -6.80 20.40 28.43
N ASP A 136 -7.17 21.03 27.32
CA ASP A 136 -8.38 21.85 27.21
C ASP A 136 -9.66 20.99 27.08
N PRO A 137 -10.66 21.14 27.97
CA PRO A 137 -11.95 20.47 27.87
C PRO A 137 -12.74 20.78 26.59
N GLU A 138 -12.62 21.99 26.02
CA GLU A 138 -13.36 22.36 24.81
C GLU A 138 -12.84 21.59 23.59
N MET A 139 -11.52 21.49 23.44
CA MET A 139 -10.90 20.65 22.41
C MET A 139 -11.24 19.16 22.56
N LYS A 140 -11.31 18.65 23.80
CA LYS A 140 -11.77 17.26 24.01
C LYS A 140 -13.21 17.05 23.55
N THR A 141 -14.06 18.07 23.72
CA THR A 141 -15.46 18.03 23.31
C THR A 141 -15.60 18.07 21.79
N SER A 142 -14.79 18.87 21.10
CA SER A 142 -14.80 18.93 19.62
C SER A 142 -14.38 17.61 18.96
N LEU A 143 -13.57 16.80 19.66
CA LEU A 143 -13.22 15.46 19.20
C LEU A 143 -14.34 14.41 19.31
N GLN A 144 -15.45 14.68 20.00
CA GLN A 144 -16.54 13.70 20.18
C GLN A 144 -17.15 13.21 18.86
N GLY A 145 -16.99 13.95 17.76
CA GLY A 145 -17.36 13.53 16.41
C GLY A 145 -16.48 12.42 15.81
N GLY A 146 -15.44 11.98 16.52
CA GLY A 146 -14.47 10.98 16.06
C GLY A 146 -13.34 11.57 15.23
N VAL A 147 -12.39 10.73 14.82
CA VAL A 147 -11.25 11.11 13.95
C VAL A 147 -11.63 11.09 12.45
N GLY A 148 -12.93 10.96 12.14
CA GLY A 148 -13.44 10.87 10.78
C GLY A 148 -12.81 9.72 9.98
N PRO A 149 -12.52 9.92 8.67
CA PRO A 149 -11.96 8.88 7.82
C PRO A 149 -10.52 8.46 8.21
N LEU A 150 -9.84 9.21 9.08
CA LEU A 150 -8.51 8.80 9.58
C LEU A 150 -8.58 7.50 10.39
N GLY A 151 -9.75 7.15 10.95
CA GLY A 151 -9.94 5.90 11.69
C GLY A 151 -9.70 4.63 10.86
N PHE A 152 -9.75 4.72 9.52
CA PHE A 152 -9.39 3.62 8.62
C PHE A 152 -7.89 3.31 8.67
N ILE A 153 -7.04 4.27 9.04
CA ILE A 153 -5.59 4.07 9.20
C ILE A 153 -5.31 3.91 10.70
N SER A 154 -5.58 2.72 11.23
CA SER A 154 -5.42 2.42 12.65
C SER A 154 -4.87 1.01 12.90
N ALA A 155 -4.34 0.78 14.09
CA ALA A 155 -3.88 -0.52 14.54
C ALA A 155 -5.01 -1.57 14.51
N GLN A 156 -6.23 -1.17 14.85
CA GLN A 156 -7.40 -2.05 14.80
C GLN A 156 -7.72 -2.47 13.35
N THR A 157 -7.74 -1.51 12.41
CA THR A 157 -7.97 -1.82 11.00
C THR A 157 -6.86 -2.72 10.45
N HIS A 158 -5.60 -2.47 10.82
CA HIS A 158 -4.48 -3.33 10.44
C HIS A 158 -4.65 -4.77 10.95
N GLY A 159 -5.06 -4.95 12.20
CA GLY A 159 -5.36 -6.27 12.78
C GLY A 159 -6.47 -7.00 12.02
N ASN A 160 -7.57 -6.30 11.71
CA ASN A 160 -8.67 -6.85 10.92
C ASN A 160 -8.23 -7.25 9.51
N LEU A 161 -7.46 -6.39 8.83
CA LEU A 161 -6.90 -6.67 7.50
C LEU A 161 -5.95 -7.86 7.51
N THR A 162 -5.18 -8.05 8.57
CA THR A 162 -4.30 -9.21 8.74
C THR A 162 -5.10 -10.52 8.79
N ILE A 163 -6.22 -10.54 9.50
CA ILE A 163 -7.12 -11.71 9.56
C ILE A 163 -7.74 -11.98 8.19
N PHE A 164 -8.29 -10.95 7.54
CA PHE A 164 -8.87 -11.10 6.19
C PHE A 164 -7.83 -11.55 5.16
N PHE A 165 -6.60 -11.04 5.25
CA PHE A 165 -5.50 -11.48 4.43
C PHE A 165 -5.19 -12.96 4.66
N ALA A 166 -5.07 -13.41 5.91
CA ALA A 166 -4.79 -14.81 6.21
C ALA A 166 -5.86 -15.76 5.64
N VAL A 167 -7.14 -15.42 5.80
CA VAL A 167 -8.26 -16.22 5.28
C VAL A 167 -8.26 -16.24 3.74
N SER A 168 -8.13 -15.09 3.11
CA SER A 168 -8.12 -14.99 1.64
C SER A 168 -6.88 -15.68 1.03
N ALA A 169 -5.70 -15.52 1.63
CA ALA A 169 -4.48 -16.19 1.22
C ALA A 169 -4.59 -17.71 1.34
N LEU A 170 -5.15 -18.24 2.44
CA LEU A 170 -5.37 -19.68 2.59
C LEU A 170 -6.31 -20.23 1.51
N ALA A 171 -7.39 -19.50 1.23
CA ALA A 171 -8.31 -19.86 0.15
C ALA A 171 -7.62 -19.80 -1.22
N SER A 172 -6.80 -18.78 -1.50
CA SER A 172 -5.98 -18.71 -2.72
C SER A 172 -5.02 -19.89 -2.85
N LEU A 173 -4.36 -20.31 -1.77
CA LEU A 173 -3.47 -21.46 -1.76
C LEU A 173 -4.21 -22.77 -2.06
N LEU A 174 -5.42 -22.95 -1.51
CA LEU A 174 -6.26 -24.10 -1.82
C LEU A 174 -6.59 -24.15 -3.32
N PHE A 175 -7.07 -23.05 -3.90
CA PHE A 175 -7.39 -22.95 -5.32
C PHE A 175 -6.15 -23.09 -6.21
N LEU A 176 -4.99 -22.60 -5.77
CA LEU A 176 -3.71 -22.80 -6.43
C LEU A 176 -3.35 -24.29 -6.48
N GLY A 177 -3.50 -25.00 -5.36
CA GLY A 177 -3.29 -26.45 -5.28
C GLY A 177 -4.22 -27.21 -6.22
N LEU A 178 -5.51 -26.85 -6.27
CA LEU A 178 -6.47 -27.42 -7.22
C LEU A 178 -6.08 -27.14 -8.67
N LEU A 179 -5.64 -25.92 -8.99
CA LEU A 179 -5.21 -25.55 -10.34
C LEU A 179 -3.99 -26.37 -10.77
N ILE A 180 -3.03 -26.58 -9.87
CA ILE A 180 -1.86 -27.43 -10.10
C ILE A 180 -2.30 -28.89 -10.31
N TYR A 181 -3.19 -29.40 -9.46
CA TYR A 181 -3.74 -30.74 -9.56
C TYR A 181 -4.40 -31.00 -10.92
N PHE A 182 -5.25 -30.08 -11.37
CA PHE A 182 -5.91 -30.15 -12.68
C PHE A 182 -5.01 -29.77 -13.87
N SER A 183 -3.75 -29.42 -13.64
CA SER A 183 -2.81 -29.08 -14.70
C SER A 183 -1.87 -30.24 -15.07
N TYR A 184 -1.43 -30.27 -16.33
CA TYR A 184 -0.59 -31.34 -16.86
C TYR A 184 0.82 -30.85 -17.22
N ARG A 185 1.84 -31.66 -16.87
CA ARG A 185 3.28 -31.37 -17.12
C ARG A 185 3.61 -29.93 -16.74
N PHE A 186 4.17 -29.16 -17.67
CA PHE A 186 4.57 -27.76 -17.49
C PHE A 186 3.40 -26.82 -17.25
N GLY A 187 2.17 -27.22 -17.59
CA GLY A 187 0.98 -26.48 -17.20
C GLY A 187 0.84 -26.36 -15.67
N ARG A 188 1.45 -27.26 -14.89
CA ARG A 188 1.46 -27.18 -13.42
C ARG A 188 2.20 -25.97 -12.88
N LEU A 189 3.14 -25.43 -13.65
CA LEU A 189 3.89 -24.23 -13.27
C LEU A 189 3.42 -23.01 -14.08
N GLY A 190 3.19 -23.21 -15.39
CA GLY A 190 2.76 -22.14 -16.29
C GLY A 190 1.35 -21.62 -16.00
N SER A 191 0.41 -22.47 -15.59
CA SER A 191 -0.96 -22.01 -15.27
C SER A 191 -0.99 -21.13 -14.01
N PRO A 192 -0.40 -21.53 -12.86
CA PRO A 192 -0.16 -20.62 -11.74
C PRO A 192 0.51 -19.30 -12.12
N GLY A 193 1.61 -19.37 -12.88
CA GLY A 193 2.34 -18.17 -13.32
C GLY A 193 1.47 -17.21 -14.13
N CYS A 194 0.69 -17.74 -15.07
CA CYS A 194 -0.24 -16.96 -15.88
C CYS A 194 -1.34 -16.30 -15.01
N ILE A 195 -1.94 -17.04 -14.07
CA ILE A 195 -2.99 -16.48 -13.21
C ILE A 195 -2.44 -15.38 -12.28
N ILE A 196 -1.25 -15.57 -11.68
CA ILE A 196 -0.59 -14.55 -10.85
C ILE A 196 -0.27 -13.30 -11.69
N PHE A 197 0.29 -13.49 -12.89
CA PHE A 197 0.58 -12.40 -13.82
C PHE A 197 -0.70 -11.60 -14.16
N MET A 198 -1.77 -12.29 -14.55
CA MET A 198 -3.06 -11.66 -14.87
C MET A 198 -3.69 -10.97 -13.67
N ALA A 199 -3.55 -11.52 -12.47
CA ALA A 199 -4.06 -10.91 -11.23
C ALA A 199 -3.31 -9.62 -10.85
N ALA A 200 -2.05 -9.46 -11.27
CA ALA A 200 -1.26 -8.26 -10.98
C ALA A 200 -1.58 -7.09 -11.95
N ILE A 201 -2.06 -7.37 -13.16
CA ILE A 201 -2.26 -6.36 -14.22
C ILE A 201 -3.23 -5.24 -13.80
N PRO A 202 -4.45 -5.52 -13.27
CA PRO A 202 -5.39 -4.45 -12.93
C PRO A 202 -4.82 -3.44 -11.93
N GLY A 203 -4.12 -3.93 -10.90
CA GLY A 203 -3.44 -3.08 -9.92
C GLY A 203 -2.34 -2.24 -10.57
N LEU A 204 -1.50 -2.84 -11.42
CA LEU A 204 -0.45 -2.11 -12.12
C LEU A 204 -1.02 -1.01 -13.05
N LEU A 205 -2.10 -1.29 -13.77
CA LEU A 205 -2.76 -0.31 -14.63
C LEU A 205 -3.30 0.87 -13.82
N LEU A 206 -3.93 0.60 -12.67
CA LEU A 206 -4.39 1.64 -11.75
C LEU A 206 -3.22 2.53 -11.31
N LEU A 207 -2.07 1.94 -10.96
CA LEU A 207 -0.88 2.69 -10.56
C LEU A 207 -0.31 3.56 -11.67
N LEU A 208 -0.23 3.04 -12.89
CA LEU A 208 0.23 3.79 -14.06
C LEU A 208 -0.68 4.98 -14.33
N PHE A 209 -1.99 4.78 -14.23
CA PHE A 209 -2.98 5.85 -14.38
C PHE A 209 -2.84 6.91 -13.28
N SER A 210 -2.78 6.51 -12.01
CA SER A 210 -2.61 7.42 -10.87
C SER A 210 -1.30 8.22 -10.97
N ARG A 211 -0.22 7.60 -11.45
CA ARG A 211 1.06 8.29 -11.66
C ARG A 211 0.99 9.32 -12.79
N GLY A 212 0.32 8.99 -13.90
CA GLY A 212 0.11 9.93 -15.00
C GLY A 212 -0.73 11.13 -14.57
N TRP A 213 -1.81 10.87 -13.82
CA TRP A 213 -2.64 11.93 -13.23
C TRP A 213 -1.84 12.82 -12.27
N LEU A 214 -1.05 12.24 -11.38
CA LEU A 214 -0.17 13.02 -10.49
C LEU A 214 0.84 13.89 -11.24
N ALA A 215 1.48 13.33 -12.27
CA ALA A 215 2.43 14.09 -13.09
C ALA A 215 1.75 15.30 -13.74
N GLN A 216 0.50 15.15 -14.19
CA GLN A 216 -0.30 16.23 -14.76
C GLN A 216 -0.66 17.31 -13.73
N VAL A 217 -1.01 16.92 -12.50
CA VAL A 217 -1.27 17.84 -11.38
C VAL A 217 -0.01 18.60 -11.00
N ALA A 218 1.13 17.91 -10.91
CA ALA A 218 2.42 18.52 -10.57
C ALA A 218 2.92 19.51 -11.64
N SER A 219 2.66 19.24 -12.92
CA SER A 219 3.07 20.14 -14.02
C SER A 219 2.18 21.39 -14.17
N ASN A 220 0.95 21.36 -13.65
CA ASN A 220 0.00 22.46 -13.76
C ASN A 220 -0.49 22.89 -12.37
N PRO A 221 0.40 23.42 -11.51
CA PRO A 221 -0.01 23.88 -10.19
C PRO A 221 -1.07 24.98 -10.35
N THR A 222 -2.26 24.74 -9.79
CA THR A 222 -3.32 25.74 -9.77
C THR A 222 -2.80 26.97 -9.02
N PRO A 223 -2.85 28.19 -9.59
CA PRO A 223 -2.35 29.37 -8.92
C PRO A 223 -3.07 29.58 -7.58
N LEU A 224 -2.30 29.80 -6.52
CA LEU A 224 -2.77 29.99 -5.13
C LEU A 224 -3.68 31.22 -4.92
N SER A 225 -3.94 31.99 -5.98
CA SER A 225 -4.72 33.23 -5.93
C SER A 225 -6.22 33.01 -5.64
N GLU A 226 -6.73 31.79 -5.78
CA GLU A 226 -8.05 31.40 -5.26
C GLU A 226 -7.97 30.08 -4.48
N PRO A 227 -8.17 30.09 -3.14
CA PRO A 227 -8.15 28.88 -2.32
C PRO A 227 -9.41 28.05 -2.58
N SER A 228 -9.45 27.39 -3.74
CA SER A 228 -10.49 26.43 -4.07
C SER A 228 -10.29 25.14 -3.28
N ALA A 229 -11.37 24.49 -2.86
CA ALA A 229 -11.31 23.18 -2.21
C ALA A 229 -10.54 22.16 -3.07
N LEU A 230 -10.63 22.28 -4.40
CA LEU A 230 -9.89 21.45 -5.36
C LEU A 230 -8.37 21.62 -5.23
N ALA A 231 -7.87 22.83 -5.01
CA ALA A 231 -6.43 23.06 -4.78
C ALA A 231 -5.96 22.36 -3.49
N ARG A 232 -6.76 22.43 -2.41
CA ARG A 232 -6.48 21.72 -1.14
C ARG A 232 -6.38 20.21 -1.33
N TYR A 233 -7.37 19.62 -2.00
CA TYR A 233 -7.36 18.18 -2.29
C TYR A 233 -6.25 17.78 -3.26
N GLY A 234 -5.94 18.62 -4.25
CA GLY A 234 -4.85 18.39 -5.19
C GLY A 234 -3.50 18.33 -4.49
N GLN A 235 -3.24 19.25 -3.56
CA GLN A 235 -2.02 19.26 -2.77
C GLN A 235 -1.95 18.07 -1.80
N LEU A 236 -3.04 17.78 -1.09
CA LEU A 236 -3.12 16.58 -0.23
C LEU A 236 -2.82 15.31 -1.03
N ALA A 237 -3.39 15.18 -2.22
CA ALA A 237 -3.12 14.05 -3.11
C ALA A 237 -1.66 14.03 -3.56
N ALA A 238 -1.06 15.17 -3.91
CA ALA A 238 0.34 15.27 -4.32
C ALA A 238 1.31 14.83 -3.21
N ASP A 239 0.97 15.08 -1.93
CA ASP A 239 1.80 14.68 -0.79
C ASP A 239 1.58 13.21 -0.40
N VAL A 240 0.33 12.74 -0.42
CA VAL A 240 -0.07 11.42 0.11
C VAL A 240 0.09 10.30 -0.91
N VAL A 241 -0.32 10.54 -2.17
CA VAL A 241 -0.37 9.50 -3.20
C VAL A 241 1.02 8.92 -3.52
N PRO A 242 2.14 9.67 -3.53
CA PRO A 242 3.46 9.07 -3.74
C PRO A 242 3.82 7.97 -2.73
N VAL A 243 3.46 8.14 -1.46
CA VAL A 243 3.69 7.12 -0.40
C VAL A 243 2.90 5.85 -0.70
N ILE A 244 1.64 6.02 -1.12
CA ILE A 244 0.74 4.93 -1.53
C ILE A 244 1.28 4.21 -2.77
N LEU A 245 1.66 4.96 -3.81
CA LEU A 245 2.16 4.43 -5.08
C LEU A 245 3.49 3.71 -4.92
N GLN A 246 4.40 4.18 -4.08
CA GLN A 246 5.68 3.50 -3.86
C GLN A 246 5.46 2.10 -3.27
N THR A 247 4.59 1.99 -2.28
CA THR A 247 4.24 0.70 -1.64
C THR A 247 3.56 -0.23 -2.63
N ALA A 248 2.56 0.27 -3.36
CA ALA A 248 1.84 -0.51 -4.35
C ALA A 248 2.74 -0.97 -5.51
N THR A 249 3.60 -0.08 -6.02
CA THR A 249 4.50 -0.39 -7.16
C THR A 249 5.44 -1.54 -6.82
N ARG A 250 6.06 -1.52 -5.63
CA ARG A 250 6.93 -2.62 -5.17
C ARG A 250 6.18 -3.94 -5.10
N LEU A 251 4.95 -3.93 -4.59
CA LEU A 251 4.11 -5.12 -4.51
C LEU A 251 3.75 -5.66 -5.89
N TYR A 252 3.11 -4.85 -6.75
CA TYR A 252 2.61 -5.34 -8.03
C TYR A 252 3.73 -5.71 -9.01
N LEU A 253 4.88 -5.03 -8.98
CA LEU A 253 6.04 -5.43 -9.78
C LEU A 253 6.64 -6.77 -9.31
N SER A 254 6.68 -7.02 -8.00
CA SER A 254 7.19 -8.31 -7.50
C SER A 254 6.24 -9.47 -7.87
N LEU A 255 4.93 -9.26 -7.79
CA LEU A 255 3.92 -10.23 -8.24
C LEU A 255 3.99 -10.48 -9.76
N LEU A 256 4.14 -9.42 -10.56
CA LEU A 256 4.31 -9.53 -12.00
C LEU A 256 5.58 -10.32 -12.34
N GLY A 257 6.70 -9.99 -11.70
CA GLY A 257 7.97 -10.68 -11.86
C GLY A 257 7.90 -12.16 -11.48
N LEU A 258 7.21 -12.49 -10.37
CA LEU A 258 6.94 -13.86 -9.96
C LEU A 258 6.12 -14.62 -11.02
N GLY A 259 5.05 -14.02 -11.53
CA GLY A 259 4.24 -14.61 -12.60
C GLY A 259 5.07 -14.91 -13.86
N VAL A 260 5.89 -13.95 -14.31
CA VAL A 260 6.80 -14.11 -15.46
C VAL A 260 7.83 -15.21 -15.21
N LEU A 261 8.46 -15.23 -14.03
CA LEU A 261 9.45 -16.25 -13.67
C LEU A 261 8.87 -17.66 -13.75
N LEU A 262 7.68 -17.88 -13.18
CA LEU A 262 7.01 -19.18 -13.21
C LEU A 262 6.67 -19.61 -14.64
N MET A 263 6.22 -18.68 -15.49
CA MET A 263 5.96 -18.96 -16.90
C MET A 263 7.23 -19.31 -17.68
N LEU A 264 8.35 -18.60 -17.44
CA LEU A 264 9.64 -18.89 -18.07
C LEU A 264 10.18 -20.26 -17.66
N LEU A 265 10.13 -20.60 -16.37
CA LEU A 265 10.53 -21.92 -15.88
C LEU A 265 9.69 -23.03 -16.51
N ALA A 266 8.38 -22.81 -16.67
CA ALA A 266 7.49 -23.75 -17.34
C ALA A 266 7.87 -23.93 -18.82
N PHE A 267 8.18 -22.84 -19.51
CA PHE A 267 8.61 -22.84 -20.91
C PHE A 267 9.94 -23.57 -21.10
N ILE A 268 10.97 -23.21 -20.33
CA ILE A 268 12.29 -23.84 -20.39
C ILE A 268 12.19 -25.35 -20.13
N GLY A 269 11.49 -25.74 -19.06
CA GLY A 269 11.28 -27.16 -18.77
C GLY A 269 10.59 -27.90 -19.93
N SER A 270 9.65 -27.25 -20.61
CA SER A 270 8.94 -27.84 -21.76
C SER A 270 9.84 -28.16 -22.94
N ILE A 271 10.88 -27.34 -23.17
CA ILE A 271 11.89 -27.56 -24.21
C ILE A 271 12.74 -28.78 -23.85
N PHE A 272 13.31 -28.83 -22.64
CA PHE A 272 14.16 -29.94 -22.20
C PHE A 272 13.46 -31.31 -22.27
N VAL A 273 12.18 -31.38 -21.87
CA VAL A 273 11.42 -32.65 -21.96
C VAL A 273 11.08 -33.03 -23.39
N ARG A 274 10.97 -32.06 -24.30
CA ARG A 274 10.77 -32.34 -25.73
C ARG A 274 12.05 -32.92 -26.35
N GLU A 275 13.19 -32.32 -26.07
CA GLU A 275 14.50 -32.78 -26.58
C GLU A 275 14.86 -34.17 -26.08
N LYS A 276 14.65 -34.46 -24.78
CA LYS A 276 14.90 -35.80 -24.21
C LYS A 276 14.10 -36.91 -24.91
N LYS A 277 12.93 -36.59 -25.48
CA LYS A 277 12.11 -37.55 -26.24
C LYS A 277 12.54 -37.70 -27.69
N ALA A 278 13.28 -36.74 -28.24
CA ALA A 278 13.72 -36.71 -29.62
C ALA A 278 15.05 -37.45 -29.86
N LEU A 279 15.68 -37.98 -28.82
CA LEU A 279 16.88 -38.84 -28.90
C LEU A 279 16.50 -40.33 -28.76
N PRO A 280 16.00 -41.00 -29.81
CA PRO A 280 15.80 -42.44 -29.80
C PRO A 280 17.17 -43.12 -29.94
N GLY A 281 17.85 -43.39 -28.82
CA GLY A 281 19.15 -44.09 -28.86
C GLY A 281 20.06 -44.00 -27.64
N SER A 282 19.62 -43.41 -26.52
CA SER A 282 20.37 -43.47 -25.24
C SER A 282 19.66 -44.40 -24.25
N ALA A 283 19.75 -45.69 -24.53
CA ALA A 283 19.63 -46.78 -23.56
C ALA A 283 20.90 -47.61 -23.67
#